data_AF-A0A934J5N2-F1
#
_entry.id   AF-A0A934J5N2-F1
#
_cell.length_a   1.000
_cell.length_b   1.000
_cell.length_c   1.000
_cell.angle_alpha   90.00
_cell.angle_beta   90.00
_cell.angle_gamma   90.00
#
_symmetry.space_group_name_H-M   'P 1'
#
loop_
_entity.id
_entity.type
_entity.pdbx_description
1 polymer ?
#
loop_
_entity_poly.entity_id
_entity_poly.type
_entity_poly.pdbx_seq_one_letter_code
_entity_poly.pdbx_strand_id
1 'polypeptide(L)'
;MYSPLVQLDDELQYRELYNKIYCKETIYTYDGYVVSFSPKTFDHAFFSSSNRRVRDKSIFNTERATRILWIKKVLEDATLTLYAGWDTTRKKYDASRRVCLVTDDGYVVVLRKASKIKFIFVTAYVIDSDEVKQKIMASPIWSHNT
;
A
#
# COMPACT_ATOMS: atom_id res chain seq x y z
N MET A 1 -10.15 1.61 -13.44
CA MET A 1 -10.44 2.39 -12.20
C MET A 1 -11.14 1.46 -11.22
N TYR A 2 -10.55 1.22 -10.05
CA TYR A 2 -11.01 0.19 -9.09
C TYR A 2 -12.25 0.58 -8.28
N SER A 3 -12.46 1.87 -8.06
CA SER A 3 -13.59 2.42 -7.33
C SER A 3 -13.67 3.92 -7.61
N PRO A 4 -14.85 4.55 -7.46
CA PRO A 4 -14.94 6.01 -7.38
C PRO A 4 -13.99 6.58 -6.32
N LEU A 5 -13.47 7.78 -6.56
CA LEU A 5 -12.68 8.53 -5.58
C LEU A 5 -13.61 8.95 -4.43
N VAL A 6 -13.17 8.72 -3.20
CA VAL A 6 -13.81 9.19 -1.99
C VAL A 6 -13.54 10.69 -1.86
N GLN A 7 -14.57 11.48 -1.58
CA GLN A 7 -14.46 12.90 -1.27
C GLN A 7 -15.02 13.11 0.14
N LEU A 8 -14.16 13.55 1.06
CA LEU A 8 -14.51 13.89 2.43
C LEU A 8 -13.87 15.25 2.75
N ASP A 9 -14.45 15.98 3.68
CA ASP A 9 -14.11 17.39 3.90
C ASP A 9 -12.75 17.58 4.57
N ASP A 10 -12.33 16.61 5.41
CA ASP A 10 -11.11 16.72 6.19
C ASP A 10 -10.40 15.36 6.43
N GLU A 11 -9.18 15.46 6.94
CA GLU A 11 -8.33 14.32 7.29
C GLU A 11 -8.93 13.42 8.38
N LEU A 12 -9.67 14.00 9.34
CA LEU A 12 -10.26 13.25 10.44
C LEU A 12 -11.29 12.25 9.89
N GLN A 13 -12.13 12.67 8.94
CA GLN A 13 -13.08 11.79 8.27
C GLN A 13 -12.39 10.64 7.51
N TYR A 14 -11.27 10.92 6.82
CA TYR A 14 -10.48 9.87 6.18
C TYR A 14 -9.87 8.89 7.20
N ARG A 15 -9.42 9.39 8.35
CA ARG A 15 -8.87 8.57 9.43
C ARG A 15 -9.94 7.70 10.08
N GLU A 16 -11.14 8.22 10.29
CA GLU A 16 -12.29 7.46 10.79
C GLU A 16 -12.70 6.37 9.80
N LEU A 17 -12.79 6.71 8.52
CA LEU A 17 -13.05 5.74 7.45
C LEU A 17 -11.98 4.66 7.43
N TYR A 18 -10.70 5.03 7.53
CA TYR A 18 -9.60 4.08 7.59
C TYR A 18 -9.76 3.10 8.75
N ASN A 19 -9.99 3.63 9.96
CA ASN A 19 -10.14 2.79 11.14
C ASN A 19 -11.36 1.87 11.04
N LYS A 20 -12.48 2.38 10.52
CA LYS A 20 -13.70 1.61 10.33
C LYS A 20 -13.50 0.45 9.35
N ILE A 21 -12.89 0.70 8.19
CA ILE A 21 -12.79 -0.30 7.12
C ILE A 21 -11.60 -1.23 7.31
N TYR A 22 -10.46 -0.72 7.78
CA TYR A 22 -9.20 -1.45 7.77
C TYR A 22 -8.73 -1.93 9.15
N CYS A 23 -8.97 -1.15 10.21
CA CYS A 23 -8.47 -1.50 11.54
C CYS A 23 -9.44 -2.40 12.34
N LYS A 24 -10.75 -2.33 12.05
CA LYS A 24 -11.77 -3.11 12.76
C LYS A 24 -12.11 -4.43 12.06
N GLU A 25 -12.04 -4.45 10.74
CA GLU A 25 -12.37 -5.62 9.94
C GLU A 25 -11.13 -6.46 9.61
N THR A 26 -11.33 -7.77 9.43
CA THR A 26 -10.27 -8.64 8.90
C THR A 26 -10.33 -8.61 7.38
N ILE A 27 -9.22 -8.27 6.74
CA ILE A 27 -9.10 -8.22 5.29
C ILE A 27 -8.17 -9.32 4.83
N TYR A 28 -8.56 -9.97 3.74
CA TYR A 28 -7.80 -11.03 3.09
C TYR A 28 -7.29 -10.54 1.74
N THR A 29 -6.11 -10.99 1.35
CA THR A 29 -5.71 -10.94 -0.06
C THR A 29 -6.43 -12.03 -0.84
N TYR A 30 -6.48 -11.90 -2.17
CA TYR A 30 -7.09 -12.91 -3.06
C TYR A 30 -6.50 -14.31 -2.86
N ASP A 31 -5.22 -14.38 -2.48
CA ASP A 31 -4.45 -15.61 -2.23
C ASP A 31 -4.52 -16.09 -0.77
N GLY A 32 -5.45 -15.56 0.03
CA GLY A 32 -5.82 -16.11 1.33
C GLY A 32 -4.97 -15.66 2.52
N TYR A 33 -4.08 -14.67 2.36
CA TYR A 33 -3.34 -14.10 3.48
C TYR A 33 -4.16 -13.06 4.23
N VAL A 34 -4.06 -13.05 5.55
CA VAL A 34 -4.64 -12.00 6.39
C VAL A 34 -3.76 -10.75 6.32
N VAL A 35 -4.36 -9.58 6.10
CA VAL A 35 -3.68 -8.29 6.14
C VAL A 35 -4.09 -7.54 7.40
N SER A 36 -3.12 -7.28 8.28
CA SER A 36 -3.34 -6.41 9.43
C SER A 36 -3.01 -4.96 9.11
N PHE A 37 -3.92 -4.07 9.53
CA PHE A 37 -3.75 -2.64 9.51
C PHE A 37 -3.62 -2.11 10.94
N SER A 38 -3.05 -0.92 11.09
CA SER A 38 -2.96 -0.26 12.39
C SER A 38 -3.30 1.22 12.23
N PRO A 39 -3.92 1.87 13.23
CA PRO A 39 -4.20 3.30 13.16
C PRO A 39 -2.96 4.15 12.90
N LYS A 40 -1.79 3.72 13.42
CA LYS A 40 -0.49 4.39 13.23
C LYS A 40 0.01 4.34 11.77
N THR A 41 -0.44 3.36 10.99
CA THR A 41 -0.04 3.23 9.59
C THR A 41 -0.73 4.27 8.70
N PHE A 42 -1.86 4.83 9.13
CA PHE A 42 -2.55 5.90 8.41
C PHE A 42 -1.60 7.04 8.08
N ASP A 43 -0.84 7.53 9.06
CA ASP A 43 0.11 8.62 8.89
C ASP A 43 1.25 8.27 7.94
N HIS A 44 1.58 6.99 7.80
CA HIS A 44 2.62 6.56 6.86
C HIS A 44 2.10 6.45 5.42
N ALA A 45 0.82 6.14 5.25
CA ALA A 45 0.19 6.01 3.94
C ALA A 45 -0.22 7.37 3.37
N PHE A 46 -0.83 8.23 4.20
CA PHE A 46 -1.56 9.42 3.75
C PHE A 46 -0.90 10.74 4.14
N PHE A 47 0.27 10.71 4.79
CA PHE A 47 1.06 11.92 4.99
C PHE A 47 2.42 11.81 4.31
N SER A 48 2.86 12.95 3.80
CA SER A 48 4.20 13.17 3.31
C SER A 48 4.93 14.20 4.17
N SER A 49 6.25 14.19 4.07
CA SER A 49 7.07 15.23 4.68
C SER A 49 7.17 16.43 3.77
N SER A 50 6.97 17.63 4.33
CA SER A 50 7.30 18.90 3.68
C SER A 50 8.79 19.00 3.37
N ASN A 51 9.63 18.30 4.15
CA ASN A 51 11.07 18.25 3.97
C ASN A 51 11.59 16.84 4.27
N ARG A 52 11.91 16.08 3.22
CA ARG A 52 12.44 14.70 3.33
C ARG A 52 13.70 14.58 4.21
N ARG A 53 14.44 15.67 4.45
CA ARG A 53 15.60 15.69 5.35
C ARG A 53 15.22 15.76 6.84
N VAL A 54 14.02 16.25 7.16
CA VAL A 54 13.55 16.47 8.54
C VAL A 54 12.54 15.39 9.00
N ARG A 55 12.03 14.54 8.08
CA ARG A 55 10.99 13.52 8.39
C ARG A 55 9.78 14.10 9.15
N ASP A 56 9.44 15.36 8.91
CA ASP A 56 8.15 15.86 9.38
C ASP A 56 7.03 15.07 8.66
N LYS A 57 5.84 14.92 9.24
CA LYS A 57 4.67 14.37 8.55
C LYS A 57 3.57 15.43 8.52
N SER A 58 3.90 16.61 8.02
CA SER A 58 3.01 17.79 8.13
C SER A 58 2.01 17.93 6.99
N ILE A 59 2.18 17.21 5.88
CA ILE A 59 1.34 17.41 4.68
C ILE A 59 0.45 16.18 4.46
N PHE A 60 -0.85 16.38 4.61
CA PHE A 60 -1.87 15.41 4.22
C PHE A 60 -1.93 15.26 2.69
N ASN A 61 -1.87 14.03 2.20
CA ASN A 61 -1.88 13.72 0.78
C ASN A 61 -3.28 13.30 0.33
N THR A 62 -4.07 14.29 -0.12
CA THR A 62 -5.45 14.11 -0.59
C THR A 62 -5.53 13.14 -1.77
N GLU A 63 -4.55 13.14 -2.67
CA GLU A 63 -4.54 12.23 -3.83
C GLU A 63 -4.51 10.76 -3.39
N ARG A 64 -3.73 10.43 -2.36
CA ARG A 64 -3.70 9.08 -1.77
C ARG A 64 -4.96 8.81 -0.96
N ALA A 65 -5.42 9.78 -0.18
CA ALA A 65 -6.56 9.62 0.71
C ALA A 65 -7.88 9.40 -0.05
N THR A 66 -8.12 10.11 -1.15
CA THR A 66 -9.30 9.92 -2.01
C THR A 66 -9.37 8.49 -2.60
N ARG A 67 -8.23 7.79 -2.70
CA ARG A 67 -8.13 6.39 -3.13
C ARG A 67 -8.12 5.39 -1.98
N ILE A 68 -8.44 5.81 -0.76
CA ILE A 68 -8.40 4.96 0.44
C ILE A 68 -9.14 3.63 0.28
N LEU A 69 -10.30 3.60 -0.41
CA LEU A 69 -11.07 2.37 -0.61
C LEU A 69 -10.47 1.44 -1.68
N TRP A 70 -9.53 1.92 -2.48
CA TRP A 70 -8.87 1.10 -3.50
C TRP A 70 -7.96 0.06 -2.85
N ILE A 71 -7.39 0.34 -1.68
CA ILE A 71 -6.49 -0.59 -0.98
C ILE A 71 -7.16 -1.97 -0.83
N LYS A 72 -8.40 -2.02 -0.31
CA LYS A 72 -9.12 -3.29 -0.16
C LYS A 72 -9.34 -4.00 -1.51
N LYS A 73 -9.78 -3.26 -2.53
CA LYS A 73 -10.04 -3.81 -3.87
C LYS A 73 -8.79 -4.38 -4.51
N VAL A 74 -7.66 -3.68 -4.38
CA VAL A 74 -6.37 -4.12 -4.88
C VAL A 74 -5.93 -5.42 -4.19
N LEU A 75 -6.09 -5.52 -2.87
CA LEU A 75 -5.75 -6.74 -2.13
C LEU A 75 -6.57 -7.97 -2.57
N GLU A 76 -7.83 -7.76 -2.93
CA GLU A 76 -8.78 -8.80 -3.34
C GLU A 76 -8.67 -9.16 -4.84
N ASP A 77 -7.83 -8.47 -5.62
CA ASP A 77 -7.73 -8.68 -7.07
C ASP A 77 -6.71 -9.76 -7.44
N ALA A 78 -7.19 -10.86 -8.02
CA ALA A 78 -6.40 -12.00 -8.48
C ALA A 78 -5.72 -11.81 -9.84
N THR A 79 -6.06 -10.75 -10.57
CA THR A 79 -5.51 -10.46 -11.91
C THR A 79 -4.19 -9.71 -11.86
N LEU A 80 -3.87 -9.11 -10.71
CA LEU A 80 -2.70 -8.26 -10.54
C LEU A 80 -1.42 -9.06 -10.34
N THR A 81 -0.34 -8.60 -10.98
CA THR A 81 1.00 -9.17 -10.78
C THR A 81 1.60 -8.67 -9.47
N LEU A 82 2.15 -9.59 -8.69
CA LEU A 82 2.83 -9.31 -7.42
C LEU A 82 4.33 -9.24 -7.64
N TYR A 83 5.00 -8.27 -7.02
CA TYR A 83 6.44 -8.06 -7.15
C TYR A 83 7.16 -8.14 -5.80
N ALA A 84 8.40 -8.58 -5.81
CA ALA A 84 9.24 -8.57 -4.62
C ALA A 84 9.67 -7.14 -4.26
N GLY A 85 9.68 -6.81 -2.98
CA GLY A 85 10.08 -5.49 -2.50
C GLY A 85 11.59 -5.28 -2.48
N TRP A 86 11.99 -4.01 -2.51
CA TRP A 86 13.39 -3.60 -2.36
C TRP A 86 13.76 -3.42 -0.88
N ASP A 87 14.81 -4.10 -0.41
CA ASP A 87 15.43 -3.82 0.89
C ASP A 87 16.57 -2.83 0.72
N THR A 88 16.32 -1.56 1.07
CA THR A 88 17.32 -0.48 0.98
C THR A 88 18.56 -0.71 1.83
N THR A 89 18.42 -1.40 2.96
CA THR A 89 19.54 -1.64 3.88
C THR A 89 20.49 -2.68 3.32
N ARG A 90 19.94 -3.76 2.74
CA ARG A 90 20.72 -4.87 2.16
C ARG A 90 21.00 -4.70 0.67
N LYS A 91 20.44 -3.67 0.04
CA LYS A 91 20.52 -3.37 -1.40
C LYS A 91 20.19 -4.57 -2.29
N LYS A 92 19.13 -5.29 -1.94
CA LYS A 92 18.65 -6.44 -2.70
C LYS A 92 17.13 -6.56 -2.64
N TYR A 93 16.57 -7.30 -3.59
CA TYR A 93 15.18 -7.73 -3.52
C TYR A 93 14.99 -8.68 -2.34
N ASP A 94 13.89 -8.49 -1.61
CA ASP A 94 13.55 -9.23 -0.42
C ASP A 94 12.12 -9.75 -0.56
N ALA A 95 11.96 -11.04 -0.84
CA ALA A 95 10.66 -11.67 -1.00
C ALA A 95 9.86 -11.78 0.32
N SER A 96 10.47 -11.48 1.47
CA SER A 96 9.75 -11.29 2.73
C SER A 96 9.07 -9.92 2.83
N ARG A 97 9.43 -8.97 1.96
CA ARG A 97 8.72 -7.70 1.76
C ARG A 97 7.93 -7.81 0.45
N ARG A 98 6.60 -7.86 0.53
CA ARG A 98 5.73 -8.01 -0.64
C ARG A 98 5.36 -6.61 -1.14
N VAL A 99 6.00 -6.15 -2.22
CA VAL A 99 5.59 -4.89 -2.86
C VAL A 99 4.46 -5.22 -3.84
N CYS A 100 3.27 -4.79 -3.46
CA CYS A 100 2.04 -5.35 -3.99
C CYS A 100 1.46 -4.44 -5.08
N LEU A 101 1.13 -5.07 -6.19
CA LEU A 101 -0.08 -4.74 -6.93
C LEU A 101 -0.03 -3.34 -7.54
N VAL A 102 0.70 -3.24 -8.66
CA VAL A 102 0.57 -2.10 -9.57
C VAL A 102 -0.70 -2.32 -10.35
N THR A 103 -1.73 -1.53 -10.07
CA THR A 103 -2.90 -1.45 -10.95
C THR A 103 -2.50 -0.88 -12.30
N ASP A 104 -3.31 -1.09 -13.33
CA ASP A 104 -3.04 -0.51 -14.66
C ASP A 104 -2.89 1.03 -14.60
N ASP A 105 -3.64 1.67 -13.68
CA ASP A 105 -3.60 3.11 -13.40
C ASP A 105 -2.51 3.54 -12.39
N GLY A 106 -1.55 2.65 -12.09
CA GLY A 106 -0.33 2.99 -11.36
C GLY A 106 -0.51 3.15 -9.85
N TYR A 107 -1.62 2.70 -9.26
CA TYR A 107 -1.79 2.64 -7.81
C TYR A 107 -1.07 1.41 -7.25
N VAL A 108 -0.35 1.62 -6.15
CA VAL A 108 0.51 0.61 -5.51
C VAL A 108 0.12 0.46 -4.06
N VAL A 109 0.06 -0.79 -3.60
CA VAL A 109 -0.12 -1.14 -2.18
C VAL A 109 1.15 -1.84 -1.70
N VAL A 110 1.62 -1.57 -0.48
CA VAL A 110 2.85 -2.21 0.02
C VAL A 110 2.52 -3.00 1.27
N LEU A 111 2.91 -4.27 1.26
CA LEU A 111 2.74 -5.19 2.38
C LEU A 111 4.10 -5.71 2.87
N ARG A 112 4.18 -6.08 4.14
CA ARG A 112 5.34 -6.75 4.73
C ARG A 112 4.92 -8.08 5.31
N LYS A 113 5.58 -9.18 4.95
CA LYS A 113 5.28 -10.51 5.50
C LYS A 113 5.58 -10.47 6.99
N ALA A 114 4.59 -10.80 7.80
CA ALA A 114 4.72 -10.86 9.25
C ALA A 114 4.83 -12.30 9.74
N SER A 115 4.14 -13.22 9.07
CA SER A 115 4.23 -14.67 9.31
C SER A 115 3.87 -15.45 8.05
N LYS A 116 3.78 -16.78 8.15
CA LYS A 116 3.39 -17.66 7.03
C LYS A 116 2.00 -17.38 6.45
N ILE A 117 1.10 -16.77 7.22
CA ILE A 117 -0.31 -16.54 6.83
C ILE A 117 -0.72 -15.07 6.94
N LYS A 118 0.20 -14.17 7.31
CA LYS A 118 -0.11 -12.80 7.68
C LYS A 118 0.84 -11.79 7.04
N PHE A 119 0.25 -10.74 6.50
CA PHE A 119 0.91 -9.51 6.07
C PHE A 119 0.53 -8.32 6.95
N ILE A 120 1.40 -7.32 6.99
CA ILE A 120 1.14 -6.01 7.57
C ILE A 120 1.10 -4.99 6.44
N PHE A 121 0.05 -4.18 6.40
CA PHE A 121 0.00 -3.02 5.51
C PHE A 121 1.06 -1.99 5.89
N VAL A 122 1.81 -1.50 4.90
CA VAL A 122 2.89 -0.53 5.09
C VAL A 122 2.48 0.85 4.56
N THR A 123 2.08 0.93 3.29
CA THR A 123 1.71 2.20 2.64
C THR A 123 0.95 1.91 1.34
N ALA A 124 0.34 2.95 0.76
CA ALA A 124 -0.21 2.91 -0.59
C ALA A 124 -0.02 4.27 -1.28
N TYR A 125 0.21 4.28 -2.58
CA TYR A 125 0.47 5.50 -3.34
C TYR A 125 0.21 5.34 -4.84
N VAL A 126 0.00 6.46 -5.53
CA VAL A 126 -0.02 6.52 -6.98
C VAL A 126 1.41 6.72 -7.47
N ILE A 127 1.83 5.96 -8.48
CA ILE A 127 3.11 6.15 -9.16
C ILE A 127 3.03 7.46 -9.94
N ASP A 128 3.97 8.35 -9.66
CA ASP A 128 4.08 9.69 -10.23
C ASP A 128 4.96 9.76 -11.49
N SER A 129 5.64 8.65 -11.84
CA SER A 129 6.60 8.60 -12.94
C SER A 129 6.76 7.21 -13.54
N ASP A 130 6.92 7.16 -14.87
CA ASP A 130 7.15 5.90 -15.61
C ASP A 130 8.43 5.19 -15.16
N GLU A 131 9.45 5.93 -14.73
CA GLU A 131 10.70 5.35 -14.22
C GLU A 131 10.45 4.48 -12.97
N VAL A 132 9.62 4.97 -12.03
CA VAL A 132 9.24 4.23 -10.83
C VAL A 132 8.41 3.01 -11.21
N LYS A 133 7.47 3.15 -12.15
CA LYS A 133 6.66 2.04 -12.67
C LYS A 133 7.56 0.94 -13.26
N GLN A 134 8.49 1.31 -14.14
CA GLN A 134 9.43 0.39 -14.77
C GLN A 134 10.33 -0.32 -13.74
N LYS A 135 10.83 0.39 -12.73
CA LYS A 135 11.63 -0.21 -11.64
C LYS A 135 10.85 -1.25 -10.85
N ILE A 136 9.57 -0.99 -10.55
CA ILE A 136 8.72 -1.96 -9.88
C ILE A 136 8.46 -3.17 -10.79
N MET A 137 8.10 -2.95 -12.05
CA MET A 137 7.84 -4.02 -13.01
C MET A 137 9.07 -4.86 -13.37
N ALA A 138 10.28 -4.31 -13.22
CA ALA A 138 11.54 -5.02 -13.38
C ALA A 138 11.95 -5.83 -12.13
N SER A 139 11.21 -5.70 -11.03
CA SER A 139 11.47 -6.49 -9.82
C SER A 139 11.05 -7.96 -10.03
N PRO A 140 11.65 -8.92 -9.32
CA PRO A 140 11.24 -10.32 -9.40
C PRO A 140 9.75 -10.48 -9.09
N ILE A 141 9.05 -11.33 -9.85
CA ILE A 141 7.67 -11.71 -9.54
C ILE A 141 7.66 -12.41 -8.18
N TRP A 142 6.79 -11.95 -7.30
CA TRP A 142 6.60 -12.56 -5.99
C TRP A 142 5.71 -13.81 -6.12
N SER A 143 6.14 -14.91 -5.51
CA SER A 143 5.35 -16.14 -5.45
C SER A 143 5.39 -16.77 -4.05
N HIS A 144 4.42 -17.63 -3.76
CA HIS A 144 4.24 -18.27 -2.46
C HIS A 144 5.44 -19.11 -1.99
N ASN A 145 6.25 -19.60 -2.94
CA ASN A 145 7.39 -20.49 -2.70
C ASN A 145 8.72 -19.75 -2.46
N THR A 146 8.68 -18.42 -2.32
CA THR A 146 9.85 -17.55 -2.09
C THR A 146 10.00 -17.18 -0.62
#